data_AF-A9KJ85-F1
#
_entry.id   AF-A9KJ85-F1
#
_cell.length_a   1.000
_cell.length_b   1.000
_cell.length_c   1.000
_cell.angle_alpha   90.00
_cell.angle_beta   90.00
_cell.angle_gamma   90.00
#
_symmetry.space_group_name_H-M   'P 1'
#
loop_
_entity.id
_entity.type
_entity.pdbx_description
1 polymer ?
#
loop_
_entity_poly.entity_id
_entity_poly.type
_entity_poly.pdbx_seq_one_letter_code
_entity_poly.pdbx_strand_id
1 'polypeptide(L)'
;MKFKRDYYKPENERALCDFFEQMNNDSNCNTSRIVWELLRNAPYFEMFQLDKIGLWYEDNNLVASLQLLSPWPGSVIVDNRSDIENLLLDIIHYAEETFCGLKENKKHLVFYVDEKEDNLRTQTGLLEPMVTAKEYRKSGLGKACVYNSIKILQSYGCKKVFVDPDEEPYNYYCKIGFEGMDYTQCYEKVFE
;
A
#
# COMPACT_ATOMS: atom_id res chain seq x y z
N MET A 1 7.05 -17.62 20.11
CA MET A 1 7.20 -17.98 18.68
C MET A 1 8.28 -17.10 18.08
N LYS A 2 9.12 -17.61 17.18
CA LYS A 2 10.26 -16.85 16.63
C LYS A 2 10.02 -16.66 15.14
N PHE A 3 9.81 -15.41 14.72
CA PHE A 3 9.79 -15.07 13.31
C PHE A 3 11.22 -14.94 12.77
N LYS A 4 11.36 -15.07 11.45
CA LYS A 4 12.59 -14.80 10.72
C LYS A 4 12.32 -13.73 9.66
N ARG A 5 13.13 -12.67 9.65
CA ARG A 5 13.15 -11.69 8.56
C ARG A 5 14.04 -12.20 7.41
N ASP A 6 13.55 -12.05 6.19
CA ASP A 6 14.27 -12.20 4.93
C ASP A 6 13.90 -11.01 4.01
N TYR A 7 14.46 -10.98 2.81
CA TYR A 7 14.21 -9.93 1.83
C TYR A 7 13.65 -10.52 0.54
N TYR A 8 12.88 -9.71 -0.19
CA TYR A 8 12.35 -10.14 -1.47
C TYR A 8 13.46 -10.49 -2.45
N LYS A 9 13.28 -11.64 -3.09
CA LYS A 9 14.01 -12.10 -4.26
C LYS A 9 12.99 -12.63 -5.27
N PRO A 10 13.31 -12.71 -6.57
CA PRO A 10 12.39 -13.24 -7.58
C PRO A 10 11.83 -14.63 -7.22
N GLU A 11 12.62 -15.50 -6.56
CA GLU A 11 12.15 -16.81 -6.10
C GLU A 11 11.05 -16.74 -5.02
N ASN A 12 10.90 -15.62 -4.32
CA ASN A 12 9.87 -15.41 -3.31
C ASN A 12 8.55 -14.89 -3.89
N GLU A 13 8.50 -14.53 -5.18
CA GLU A 13 7.32 -13.92 -5.80
C GLU A 13 6.05 -14.75 -5.58
N ARG A 14 6.15 -16.08 -5.76
CA ARG A 14 4.98 -16.97 -5.54
C ARG A 14 4.49 -16.91 -4.10
N ALA A 15 5.40 -16.98 -3.12
CA ALA A 15 5.03 -16.92 -1.70
C ALA A 15 4.37 -15.59 -1.32
N LEU A 16 4.86 -14.47 -1.89
CA LEU A 16 4.27 -13.15 -1.69
C LEU A 16 2.88 -13.05 -2.32
N CYS A 17 2.69 -13.61 -3.52
CA CYS A 17 1.38 -13.68 -4.18
C CYS A 17 0.40 -14.52 -3.37
N ASP A 18 0.82 -15.70 -2.89
CA ASP A 18 0.01 -16.60 -2.05
C ASP A 18 -0.38 -15.92 -0.74
N PHE A 19 0.53 -15.16 -0.13
CA PHE A 19 0.26 -14.36 1.06
C PHE A 19 -0.83 -13.31 0.83
N PHE A 20 -0.76 -12.55 -0.27
CA PHE A 20 -1.80 -11.58 -0.61
C PHE A 20 -3.14 -12.23 -0.96
N GLU A 21 -3.13 -13.39 -1.64
CA GLU A 21 -4.35 -14.16 -1.89
C GLU A 21 -4.99 -14.62 -0.58
N GLN A 22 -4.18 -15.05 0.38
CA GLN A 22 -4.67 -15.42 1.70
C GLN A 22 -5.18 -14.22 2.50
N MET A 23 -4.51 -13.05 2.46
CA MET A 23 -5.06 -11.81 3.03
C MET A 23 -6.45 -11.52 2.47
N ASN A 24 -6.59 -11.60 1.14
CA ASN A 24 -7.88 -11.41 0.51
C ASN A 24 -8.92 -12.47 0.93
N ASN A 25 -8.52 -13.71 1.20
CA ASN A 25 -9.47 -14.70 1.74
C ASN A 25 -9.89 -14.39 3.18
N ASP A 26 -8.97 -13.86 3.99
CA ASP A 26 -9.19 -13.57 5.41
C ASP A 26 -10.03 -12.31 5.62
N SER A 27 -9.69 -11.21 4.93
CA SER A 27 -10.30 -9.88 5.12
C SER A 27 -11.06 -9.36 3.89
N ASN A 28 -11.07 -10.10 2.78
CA ASN A 28 -11.60 -9.64 1.49
C ASN A 28 -10.94 -8.35 1.00
N CYS A 29 -9.78 -7.98 1.54
CA CYS A 29 -8.96 -6.86 1.09
C CYS A 29 -7.93 -7.35 0.06
N ASN A 30 -7.96 -6.79 -1.15
CA ASN A 30 -7.01 -7.09 -2.22
C ASN A 30 -6.12 -5.88 -2.57
N THR A 31 -6.10 -4.84 -1.75
CA THR A 31 -5.35 -3.60 -2.02
C THR A 31 -3.87 -3.91 -2.26
N SER A 32 -3.21 -4.63 -1.36
CA SER A 32 -1.78 -4.93 -1.47
C SER A 32 -1.46 -5.86 -2.65
N ARG A 33 -2.39 -6.76 -3.01
CA ARG A 33 -2.28 -7.56 -4.25
C ARG A 33 -2.29 -6.67 -5.49
N ILE A 34 -3.21 -5.72 -5.56
CA ILE A 34 -3.35 -4.80 -6.69
C ILE A 34 -2.13 -3.89 -6.78
N VAL A 35 -1.71 -3.32 -5.64
CA VAL A 35 -0.50 -2.49 -5.56
C VAL A 35 0.70 -3.29 -6.06
N TRP A 36 0.91 -4.52 -5.59
CA TRP A 36 1.99 -5.38 -6.07
C TRP A 36 1.96 -5.62 -7.59
N GLU A 37 0.80 -5.97 -8.14
CA GLU A 37 0.64 -6.18 -9.58
C GLU A 37 0.90 -4.91 -10.39
N LEU A 38 0.51 -3.74 -9.88
CA LEU A 38 0.81 -2.47 -10.54
C LEU A 38 2.29 -2.15 -10.47
N LEU A 39 2.91 -2.28 -9.29
CA LEU A 39 4.30 -1.97 -9.05
C LEU A 39 5.22 -2.83 -9.91
N ARG A 40 5.04 -4.15 -9.91
CA ARG A 40 5.91 -5.09 -10.65
C ARG A 40 5.86 -4.94 -12.16
N ASN A 41 4.80 -4.32 -12.68
CA ASN A 41 4.63 -4.00 -14.10
C ASN A 41 4.96 -2.54 -14.43
N ALA A 42 5.32 -1.72 -13.44
CA ALA A 42 5.67 -0.33 -13.66
C ALA A 42 7.05 -0.21 -14.34
N PRO A 43 7.25 0.73 -15.30
CA PRO A 43 8.56 0.94 -15.95
C PRO A 43 9.70 1.31 -14.99
N TYR A 44 9.37 1.71 -13.77
CA TYR A 44 10.29 2.16 -12.73
C TYR A 44 10.28 1.22 -11.51
N PHE A 45 9.88 -0.05 -11.69
CA PHE A 45 9.79 -1.04 -10.62
C PHE A 45 11.10 -1.18 -9.82
N GLU A 46 12.26 -1.11 -10.48
CA GLU A 46 13.57 -1.19 -9.83
C GLU A 46 13.82 -0.02 -8.84
N MET A 47 13.14 1.11 -9.00
CA MET A 47 13.27 2.25 -8.10
C MET A 47 12.62 2.00 -6.72
N PHE A 48 11.81 0.94 -6.57
CA PHE A 48 11.16 0.58 -5.31
C PHE A 48 12.07 -0.20 -4.35
N GLN A 49 13.37 -0.28 -4.61
CA GLN A 49 14.36 -0.91 -3.72
C GLN A 49 13.97 -2.35 -3.37
N LEU A 50 13.73 -3.17 -4.41
CA LEU A 50 13.15 -4.50 -4.30
C LEU A 50 13.92 -5.42 -3.35
N ASP A 51 15.25 -5.29 -3.31
CA ASP A 51 16.16 -6.02 -2.43
C ASP A 51 16.00 -5.65 -0.93
N LYS A 52 15.19 -4.64 -0.63
CA LYS A 52 14.87 -4.16 0.71
C LYS A 52 13.40 -4.36 1.09
N ILE A 53 12.58 -4.96 0.23
CA ILE A 53 11.24 -5.37 0.63
C ILE A 53 11.39 -6.43 1.72
N GLY A 54 10.88 -6.10 2.91
CA GLY A 54 10.98 -6.95 4.08
C GLY A 54 9.93 -8.05 4.04
N LEU A 55 10.34 -9.28 4.32
CA LEU A 55 9.46 -10.45 4.40
C LEU A 55 9.68 -11.15 5.74
N TRP A 56 8.61 -11.40 6.50
CA TRP A 56 8.69 -12.07 7.80
C TRP A 56 8.00 -13.41 7.76
N TYR A 57 8.72 -14.44 8.20
CA TYR A 57 8.28 -15.83 8.16
C TYR A 57 8.09 -16.42 9.56
N GLU A 58 7.03 -17.18 9.72
CA GLU A 58 6.74 -18.03 10.87
C GLU A 58 6.59 -19.48 10.41
N ASP A 59 7.44 -20.38 10.92
CA ASP A 59 7.47 -21.80 10.51
C ASP A 59 7.50 -21.99 8.97
N ASN A 60 8.26 -21.13 8.28
CA ASN A 60 8.38 -21.00 6.83
C ASN A 60 7.16 -20.46 6.08
N ASN A 61 6.11 -20.03 6.77
CA ASN A 61 4.97 -19.33 6.19
C ASN A 61 5.22 -17.82 6.21
N LEU A 62 4.99 -17.12 5.09
CA LEU A 62 5.05 -15.67 5.06
C LEU A 62 3.85 -15.12 5.86
N VAL A 63 4.14 -14.32 6.90
CA VAL A 63 3.12 -13.76 7.80
C VAL A 63 3.07 -12.24 7.78
N ALA A 64 4.12 -11.58 7.29
CA ALA A 64 4.09 -10.15 7.03
C ALA A 64 5.01 -9.74 5.88
N SER A 65 4.66 -8.63 5.22
CA SER A 65 5.52 -7.93 4.24
C SER A 65 5.57 -6.44 4.51
N LEU A 66 6.69 -5.81 4.14
CA LEU A 66 6.86 -4.37 4.15
C LEU A 66 7.49 -3.92 2.84
N GLN A 67 6.90 -2.92 2.19
CA GLN A 67 7.43 -2.33 0.97
C GLN A 67 7.17 -0.82 0.92
N LEU A 68 7.91 -0.12 0.07
CA LEU A 68 7.64 1.28 -0.20
C LEU A 68 6.32 1.47 -0.95
N LEU A 69 5.55 2.50 -0.58
CA LEU A 69 4.36 2.92 -1.32
C LEU A 69 4.72 3.75 -2.57
N SER A 70 5.89 4.39 -2.57
CA SER A 70 6.42 5.18 -3.68
C SER A 70 7.91 4.92 -3.89
N PRO A 71 8.51 5.26 -5.04
CA PRO A 71 9.96 5.12 -5.21
C PRO A 71 10.81 5.91 -4.19
N TRP A 72 10.20 6.87 -3.50
CA TRP A 72 10.87 7.71 -2.51
C TRP A 72 10.66 7.18 -1.08
N PRO A 73 11.72 7.13 -0.25
CA PRO A 73 11.61 6.86 1.18
C PRO A 73 10.69 7.87 1.89
N GLY A 74 10.01 7.42 2.94
CA GLY A 74 9.08 8.22 3.74
C GLY A 74 7.69 7.62 3.88
N SER A 75 7.32 6.64 3.03
CA SER A 75 6.02 5.96 3.11
C SER A 75 6.14 4.48 2.78
N VAL A 76 5.65 3.64 3.69
CA VAL A 76 5.68 2.17 3.56
C VAL A 76 4.29 1.57 3.74
N ILE A 77 4.00 0.50 3.01
CA ILE A 77 2.89 -0.41 3.28
C ILE A 77 3.41 -1.55 4.14
N VAL A 78 2.66 -1.88 5.19
CA VAL A 78 2.84 -3.05 6.03
C VAL A 78 1.61 -3.92 5.94
N ASP A 79 1.83 -5.15 5.49
CA ASP A 79 0.82 -6.19 5.49
C ASP A 79 1.16 -7.16 6.63
N ASN A 80 0.32 -7.28 7.64
CA ASN A 80 0.58 -8.17 8.78
C ASN A 80 -0.61 -9.08 9.07
N ARG A 81 -0.39 -10.39 8.95
CA ARG A 81 -1.38 -11.43 9.28
C ARG A 81 -1.06 -12.19 10.57
N SER A 82 0.01 -11.84 11.26
CA SER A 82 0.46 -12.54 12.47
C SER A 82 0.01 -11.82 13.73
N ASP A 83 -0.47 -12.59 14.71
CA ASP A 83 -0.83 -12.13 16.05
C ASP A 83 0.40 -12.01 17.00
N ILE A 84 1.63 -12.16 16.48
CA ILE A 84 2.85 -12.03 17.28
C ILE A 84 3.07 -10.56 17.68
N GLU A 85 2.90 -10.28 18.96
CA GLU A 85 3.02 -8.94 19.56
C GLU A 85 4.33 -8.19 19.19
N ASN A 86 5.47 -8.89 19.18
CA ASN A 86 6.77 -8.28 18.90
C ASN A 86 7.13 -8.18 17.41
N LEU A 87 6.31 -8.73 16.50
CA LEU A 87 6.59 -8.68 15.06
C LEU A 87 6.47 -7.26 14.54
N LEU A 88 5.41 -6.54 14.92
CA LEU A 88 5.18 -5.17 14.48
C LEU A 88 6.32 -4.23 14.91
N LEU A 89 6.89 -4.44 16.09
CA LEU A 89 8.06 -3.69 16.56
C LEU A 89 9.29 -3.91 15.69
N ASP A 90 9.56 -5.14 15.25
CA ASP A 90 10.68 -5.42 14.32
C ASP A 90 10.45 -4.80 12.94
N ILE A 91 9.21 -4.86 12.43
CA ILE A 91 8.81 -4.22 11.18
C ILE A 91 9.03 -2.71 11.26
N ILE A 92 8.57 -2.06 12.34
CA ILE A 92 8.74 -0.61 12.55
C ILE A 92 10.22 -0.26 12.60
N HIS A 93 11.03 -0.95 13.42
CA HIS A 93 12.47 -0.68 13.51
C HIS A 93 13.16 -0.85 12.15
N TYR A 94 12.83 -1.90 11.40
CA TYR A 94 13.39 -2.11 10.07
C TYR A 94 13.02 -0.97 9.10
N ALA A 95 11.76 -0.54 9.13
CA ALA A 95 11.28 0.55 8.29
C ALA A 95 11.98 1.88 8.62
N GLU A 96 12.20 2.15 9.92
CA GLU A 96 12.93 3.33 10.39
C GLU A 96 14.38 3.35 9.90
N GLU A 97 15.08 2.22 9.99
CA GLU A 97 16.48 2.09 9.54
C GLU A 97 16.61 2.20 8.01
N THR A 98 15.60 1.73 7.27
CA THR A 98 15.72 1.46 5.83
C THR A 98 15.02 2.50 4.95
N PHE A 99 13.87 3.01 5.39
CA PHE A 99 12.92 3.75 4.55
C PHE A 99 12.54 5.14 5.09
N CYS A 100 13.19 5.65 6.13
CA CYS A 100 12.98 7.03 6.56
C CYS A 100 13.28 8.04 5.44
N GLY A 101 12.32 8.93 5.16
CA GLY A 101 12.49 10.08 4.28
C GLY A 101 12.86 11.34 5.06
N LEU A 102 13.06 12.45 4.34
CA LEU A 102 13.22 13.79 4.93
C LEU A 102 12.04 14.68 4.56
N LYS A 103 11.43 15.33 5.55
CA LYS A 103 10.38 16.34 5.42
C LYS A 103 10.81 17.54 6.25
N GLU A 104 11.03 18.69 5.60
CA GLU A 104 11.54 19.91 6.26
C GLU A 104 12.83 19.69 7.08
N ASN A 105 13.78 18.92 6.51
CA ASN A 105 15.03 18.48 7.17
C ASN A 105 14.86 17.60 8.42
N LYS A 106 13.65 17.12 8.71
CA LYS A 106 13.38 16.15 9.77
C LYS A 106 13.15 14.78 9.17
N LYS A 107 13.58 13.72 9.87
CA LYS A 107 13.26 12.35 9.46
C LYS A 107 11.76 12.12 9.64
N HIS A 108 11.14 11.50 8.66
CA HIS A 108 9.73 11.13 8.71
C HIS A 108 9.52 9.75 8.10
N LEU A 109 8.50 9.06 8.60
CA LEU A 109 8.04 7.79 8.06
C LEU A 109 6.54 7.65 8.33
N VAL A 110 5.78 7.34 7.29
CA VAL A 110 4.35 7.07 7.32
C VAL A 110 4.14 5.58 7.09
N PHE A 111 3.36 4.95 7.98
CA PHE A 111 2.97 3.54 7.87
C PHE A 111 1.52 3.45 7.41
N TYR A 112 1.29 2.68 6.35
CA TYR A 112 -0.02 2.18 5.99
C TYR A 112 -0.08 0.72 6.43
N VAL A 113 -0.84 0.43 7.47
CA VAL A 113 -0.91 -0.91 8.05
C VAL A 113 -2.25 -1.54 7.65
N ASP A 114 -2.19 -2.67 6.95
CA ASP A 114 -3.35 -3.54 6.74
C ASP A 114 -3.30 -4.65 7.80
N GLU A 115 -4.06 -4.43 8.87
CA GLU A 115 -4.25 -5.39 9.96
C GLU A 115 -5.58 -6.12 9.80
N LYS A 116 -5.64 -7.35 10.32
CA LYS A 116 -6.85 -8.15 10.37
C LYS A 116 -7.90 -7.47 11.25
N GLU A 117 -8.73 -6.61 10.67
CA GLU A 117 -9.98 -6.19 11.30
C GLU A 117 -10.99 -7.34 11.20
N ASP A 118 -11.28 -7.97 12.35
CA ASP A 118 -12.49 -8.75 12.53
C ASP A 118 -13.71 -7.82 12.30
N ASN A 119 -14.15 -7.68 11.04
CA ASN A 119 -15.54 -7.62 10.55
C ASN A 119 -15.82 -6.77 9.29
N LEU A 120 -14.85 -6.26 8.52
CA LEU A 120 -15.14 -5.48 7.30
C LEU A 120 -14.57 -6.10 6.02
N ARG A 121 -15.27 -7.15 5.55
CA ARG A 121 -15.07 -7.79 4.23
C ARG A 121 -15.28 -6.79 3.09
N THR A 122 -14.26 -6.36 2.33
CA THR A 122 -14.52 -5.47 1.16
C THR A 122 -13.69 -5.68 -0.11
N GLN A 123 -14.36 -6.13 -1.19
CA GLN A 123 -13.88 -6.13 -2.58
C GLN A 123 -13.57 -4.69 -3.05
N THR A 124 -12.35 -4.21 -2.81
CA THR A 124 -12.04 -2.79 -2.81
C THR A 124 -10.75 -2.48 -3.56
N GLY A 125 -10.77 -1.52 -4.49
CA GLY A 125 -9.55 -0.98 -5.09
C GLY A 125 -9.13 0.37 -4.49
N LEU A 126 -7.83 0.59 -4.29
CA LEU A 126 -7.28 1.92 -4.00
C LEU A 126 -6.82 2.58 -5.30
N LEU A 127 -7.17 3.84 -5.51
CA LEU A 127 -6.88 4.61 -6.73
C LEU A 127 -5.93 5.78 -6.41
N GLU A 128 -4.73 5.47 -5.95
CA GLU A 128 -3.67 6.44 -5.64
C GLU A 128 -2.27 5.88 -5.98
N PRO A 129 -1.26 6.71 -6.30
CA PRO A 129 -1.35 8.16 -6.51
C PRO A 129 -1.88 8.54 -7.90
N MET A 130 -2.66 9.62 -7.98
CA MET A 130 -3.16 10.18 -9.25
C MET A 130 -2.72 11.65 -9.46
N VAL A 131 -1.82 11.88 -10.41
CA VAL A 131 -1.25 13.21 -10.68
C VAL A 131 -1.53 13.69 -12.10
N THR A 132 -1.98 14.93 -12.25
CA THR A 132 -2.03 15.65 -13.54
C THR A 132 -1.09 16.86 -13.49
N ALA A 133 -0.09 16.89 -14.38
CA ALA A 133 0.83 18.02 -14.50
C ALA A 133 0.08 19.34 -14.73
N LYS A 134 0.61 20.44 -14.17
CA LYS A 134 -0.12 21.70 -13.95
C LYS A 134 -0.67 22.30 -15.24
N GLU A 135 0.12 22.25 -16.30
CA GLU A 135 -0.19 22.73 -17.65
C GLU A 135 -1.32 21.95 -18.34
N TYR A 136 -1.59 20.71 -17.89
CA TYR A 136 -2.65 19.87 -18.44
C TYR A 136 -3.88 19.76 -17.54
N ARG A 137 -3.93 20.49 -16.42
CA ARG A 137 -5.11 20.51 -15.54
C ARG A 137 -6.33 21.05 -16.30
N LYS A 138 -7.53 20.60 -15.92
CA LYS A 138 -8.82 20.98 -16.53
C LYS A 138 -9.02 20.55 -18.00
N SER A 139 -8.12 19.75 -18.57
CA SER A 139 -8.27 19.14 -19.91
C SER A 139 -9.12 17.86 -19.92
N GLY A 140 -9.55 17.37 -18.76
CA GLY A 140 -10.29 16.11 -18.63
C GLY A 140 -9.42 14.85 -18.48
N LEU A 141 -8.08 14.96 -18.55
CA LEU A 141 -7.17 13.81 -18.42
C LEU A 141 -7.31 13.07 -17.08
N GLY A 142 -7.34 13.78 -15.96
CA GLY A 142 -7.55 13.15 -14.65
C GLY A 142 -8.83 12.33 -14.59
N LYS A 143 -9.92 12.83 -15.20
CA LYS A 143 -11.20 12.11 -15.28
C LYS A 143 -11.07 10.86 -16.14
N ALA A 144 -10.42 10.96 -17.30
CA ALA A 144 -10.20 9.81 -18.17
C ALA A 144 -9.40 8.70 -17.44
N CYS A 145 -8.33 9.05 -16.74
CA CYS A 145 -7.52 8.10 -15.98
C CYS A 145 -8.32 7.45 -14.85
N VAL A 146 -9.05 8.21 -14.04
CA VAL A 146 -9.89 7.67 -12.95
C VAL A 146 -10.89 6.64 -13.51
N TYR A 147 -11.59 6.97 -14.60
CA TYR A 147 -12.60 6.08 -15.17
C TYR A 147 -11.99 4.83 -15.80
N ASN A 148 -10.81 4.94 -16.41
CA ASN A 148 -10.10 3.78 -16.93
C ASN A 148 -9.64 2.84 -15.80
N SER A 149 -9.06 3.39 -14.74
CA SER A 149 -8.63 2.63 -13.57
C SER A 149 -9.81 1.94 -12.88
N ILE A 150 -10.96 2.61 -12.73
CA ILE A 150 -12.19 1.97 -12.20
C ILE A 150 -12.61 0.76 -13.05
N LYS A 151 -12.56 0.85 -14.38
CA LYS A 151 -12.89 -0.29 -15.26
C LYS A 151 -11.94 -1.47 -15.07
N ILE A 152 -10.65 -1.19 -14.91
CA ILE A 152 -9.64 -2.22 -14.64
C ILE A 152 -9.94 -2.89 -13.29
N LEU A 153 -10.18 -2.09 -12.24
CA LEU A 153 -10.50 -2.60 -10.90
C LEU A 153 -11.79 -3.44 -10.91
N GLN A 154 -12.82 -3.01 -11.65
CA GLN A 154 -14.04 -3.79 -11.84
C GLN A 154 -13.78 -5.12 -12.55
N SER A 155 -12.88 -5.16 -13.54
CA SER A 155 -12.51 -6.40 -14.23
C SER A 155 -11.83 -7.41 -13.31
N TYR A 156 -11.21 -6.94 -12.22
CA TYR A 156 -10.64 -7.77 -11.15
C TYR A 156 -11.64 -8.09 -10.03
N GLY A 157 -12.91 -7.70 -10.17
CA GLY A 157 -13.96 -8.00 -9.20
C GLY A 157 -14.09 -7.00 -8.05
N CYS A 158 -13.40 -5.86 -8.09
CA CYS A 158 -13.59 -4.80 -7.11
C CYS A 158 -15.00 -4.20 -7.22
N LYS A 159 -15.67 -4.06 -6.08
CA LYS A 159 -17.01 -3.47 -5.94
C LYS A 159 -17.00 -2.06 -5.36
N LYS A 160 -15.92 -1.68 -4.67
CA LYS A 160 -15.69 -0.35 -4.10
C LYS A 160 -14.34 0.18 -4.56
N VAL A 161 -14.20 1.49 -4.65
CA VAL A 161 -12.92 2.16 -4.89
C VAL A 161 -12.76 3.30 -3.90
N PHE A 162 -11.58 3.38 -3.28
CA PHE A 162 -11.19 4.48 -2.41
C PHE A 162 -10.11 5.35 -3.07
N VAL A 163 -10.10 6.61 -2.68
CA VAL A 163 -9.09 7.63 -2.99
C VAL A 163 -8.80 8.36 -1.69
N ASP A 164 -7.57 8.79 -1.50
CA ASP A 164 -7.15 9.55 -0.32
C ASP A 164 -6.56 10.90 -0.77
N PRO A 165 -7.43 11.82 -1.23
CA PRO A 165 -6.99 13.08 -1.81
C PRO A 165 -6.58 14.10 -0.75
N ASP A 166 -5.53 14.86 -1.04
CA ASP A 166 -5.28 16.15 -0.38
C ASP A 166 -6.49 17.12 -0.53
N GLU A 167 -6.49 18.22 0.23
CA GLU A 167 -7.57 19.22 0.22
C GLU A 167 -7.92 19.76 -1.18
N GLU A 168 -6.91 20.03 -2.02
CA GLU A 168 -7.11 20.56 -3.39
C GLU A 168 -7.90 19.57 -4.28
N PRO A 169 -7.50 18.28 -4.41
CA PRO A 169 -8.23 17.28 -5.19
C PRO A 169 -9.51 16.72 -4.54
N TYR A 170 -9.74 16.88 -3.23
CA TYR A 170 -10.95 16.39 -2.56
C TYR A 170 -12.24 16.78 -3.30
N ASN A 171 -12.38 18.07 -3.61
CA ASN A 171 -13.56 18.61 -4.32
C ASN A 171 -13.71 18.06 -5.75
N TYR A 172 -12.61 17.64 -6.38
CA TYR A 172 -12.67 17.02 -7.70
C TYR A 172 -13.30 15.63 -7.61
N TYR A 173 -12.89 14.81 -6.65
CA TYR A 173 -13.42 13.46 -6.47
C TYR A 173 -14.91 13.47 -6.10
N CYS A 174 -15.34 14.37 -5.22
CA CYS A 174 -16.77 14.54 -4.90
C CYS A 174 -17.62 14.87 -6.13
N LYS A 175 -17.11 15.73 -7.04
CA LYS A 175 -17.82 16.10 -8.28
C LYS A 175 -18.00 14.95 -9.27
N ILE A 176 -17.20 13.90 -9.18
CA ILE A 176 -17.28 12.74 -10.06
C ILE A 176 -17.92 11.52 -9.38
N GLY A 177 -18.54 11.71 -8.22
CA GLY A 177 -19.39 10.72 -7.56
C GLY A 177 -18.72 9.93 -6.42
N PHE A 178 -17.56 10.37 -5.92
CA PHE A 178 -17.01 9.84 -4.68
C PHE A 178 -17.69 10.49 -3.48
N GLU A 179 -17.90 9.70 -2.44
CA GLU A 179 -18.45 10.15 -1.16
C GLU A 179 -17.35 10.10 -0.10
N GLY A 180 -17.30 11.10 0.78
CA GLY A 180 -16.36 11.11 1.90
C GLY A 180 -16.72 10.03 2.91
N MET A 181 -15.71 9.33 3.43
CA MET A 181 -15.86 8.35 4.50
C MET A 181 -14.75 8.56 5.54
N ASP A 182 -15.10 8.44 6.82
CA ASP A 182 -14.11 8.37 7.90
C ASP A 182 -13.57 6.92 7.93
N TYR A 183 -12.46 6.64 7.23
CA TYR A 183 -12.00 5.24 7.09
C TYR A 183 -10.50 4.98 7.20
N THR A 184 -9.69 5.87 7.77
CA THR A 184 -8.25 5.57 7.90
C THR A 184 -7.70 5.94 9.25
N GLN A 185 -7.19 4.94 9.97
CA GLN A 185 -6.25 5.15 11.05
C GLN A 185 -4.86 5.32 10.42
N CYS A 186 -4.52 6.56 10.05
CA CYS A 186 -3.17 6.92 9.63
C CYS A 186 -2.36 7.30 10.88
N TYR A 187 -1.19 6.68 11.04
CA TYR A 187 -0.28 6.97 12.15
C TYR A 187 1.01 7.58 11.60
N GLU A 188 1.29 8.83 11.97
CA GLU A 188 2.54 9.53 11.63
C GLU A 188 3.47 9.55 12.86
N LYS A 189 4.72 9.10 12.68
CA LYS A 189 5.80 9.31 13.65
C LYS A 189 6.80 10.32 13.08
N VAL A 190 6.90 11.47 13.75
CA VAL A 190 7.91 12.48 13.47
C VAL A 190 9.09 12.25 14.42
N PHE A 191 10.29 12.14 13.86
CA PHE A 191 11.51 11.95 14.65
C PHE A 191 12.15 13.32 14.93
N GLU A 192 12.34 13.67 16.21
CA GLU A 192 13.10 14.85 16.67
C GLU A 192 14.61 14.61 16.65
#